data_AF-A0A3S2TJ92-F1
#
_entry.id   AF-A0A3S2TJ92-F1
#
_cell.length_a   1.000
_cell.length_b   1.000
_cell.length_c   1.000
_cell.angle_alpha   90.00
_cell.angle_beta   90.00
_cell.angle_gamma   90.00
#
_symmetry.space_group_name_H-M   'P 1'
#
loop_
_entity.id
_entity.type
_entity.pdbx_description
1 polymer ?
#
loop_
_entity_poly.entity_id
_entity_poly.type
_entity_poly.pdbx_seq_one_letter_code
_entity_poly.pdbx_strand_id
1 'polypeptide(L)'
;MEVTASHLVGIVFMYIGASLVLKGDVNFEYGITNGAKRTKFIKSKTSKLVGNSAKLVGVFIVLVGVAVSLFVPSEQVLFTI
;
A
#
# COMPACT_ATOMS: atom_id res chain seq x y z
N MET A 1 -11.51 -16.06 -17.93
CA MET A 1 -11.15 -15.64 -16.56
C MET A 1 -11.63 -14.20 -16.42
N GLU A 2 -12.66 -13.95 -15.62
CA GLU A 2 -13.20 -12.59 -15.45
C GLU A 2 -12.29 -11.78 -14.53
N VAL A 3 -11.96 -10.55 -14.93
CA VAL A 3 -11.16 -9.64 -14.10
C VAL A 3 -12.08 -9.00 -13.07
N THR A 4 -11.89 -9.36 -11.81
CA THR A 4 -12.71 -8.87 -10.69
C THR A 4 -12.00 -7.74 -9.92
N ALA A 5 -12.72 -7.06 -9.04
CA ALA A 5 -12.17 -5.92 -8.29
C ALA A 5 -10.92 -6.29 -7.47
N SER A 6 -10.85 -7.50 -6.89
CA SER A 6 -9.67 -7.98 -6.16
C SER A 6 -8.43 -8.10 -7.05
N HIS A 7 -8.60 -8.48 -8.33
CA HIS A 7 -7.50 -8.50 -9.29
C HIS A 7 -6.97 -7.10 -9.56
N LEU A 8 -7.85 -6.11 -9.78
CA LEU A 8 -7.47 -4.71 -9.96
C LEU A 8 -6.73 -4.17 -8.74
N VAL A 9 -7.20 -4.46 -7.54
CA VAL A 9 -6.52 -4.07 -6.29
C VAL A 9 -5.14 -4.69 -6.21
N GLY A 10 -5.04 -6.00 -6.39
CA GLY A 10 -3.75 -6.68 -6.32
C GLY A 10 -2.76 -6.15 -7.36
N ILE A 11 -3.21 -5.83 -8.58
CA ILE A 11 -2.39 -5.18 -9.61
C ILE A 11 -1.89 -3.80 -9.15
N VAL A 12 -2.74 -2.99 -8.53
CA VAL A 12 -2.34 -1.69 -8.00
C VAL A 12 -1.28 -1.83 -6.92
N PHE A 13 -1.46 -2.76 -5.97
CA PHE A 13 -0.45 -3.05 -4.95
C PHE A 13 0.86 -3.53 -5.57
N MET A 14 0.81 -4.44 -6.54
CA MET A 14 1.99 -4.91 -7.27
C MET A 14 2.72 -3.75 -7.97
N TYR A 15 1.99 -2.85 -8.63
CA TYR A 15 2.58 -1.69 -9.30
C TYR A 15 3.24 -0.72 -8.32
N ILE A 16 2.57 -0.38 -7.21
CA ILE A 16 3.12 0.47 -6.16
C ILE A 16 4.39 -0.16 -5.59
N GLY A 17 4.32 -1.44 -5.20
CA GLY A 17 5.45 -2.16 -4.63
C GLY A 17 6.65 -2.20 -5.60
N ALA A 18 6.41 -2.52 -6.88
CA ALA A 18 7.44 -2.53 -7.91
C ALA A 18 8.08 -1.14 -8.09
N SER A 19 7.27 -0.06 -8.10
CA SER A 19 7.81 1.30 -8.17
C SER A 19 8.74 1.62 -7.00
N LEU A 20 8.44 1.13 -5.79
CA LEU A 20 9.27 1.37 -4.60
C LEU A 20 10.56 0.55 -4.64
N VAL A 21 10.52 -0.68 -5.18
CA VAL A 21 11.72 -1.49 -5.42
C VAL A 21 12.66 -0.82 -6.43
N LEU A 22 12.10 -0.27 -7.51
CA LEU A 22 12.87 0.39 -8.56
C LEU A 22 13.48 1.71 -8.10
N LYS A 23 12.67 2.57 -7.44
CA LYS A 23 13.16 3.86 -6.94
C LYS A 23 14.08 3.71 -5.73
N GLY A 24 13.81 2.72 -4.88
CA GLY A 24 14.56 2.52 -3.65
C GLY A 24 14.43 3.68 -2.66
N ASP A 25 13.33 4.44 -2.74
CA ASP A 25 13.00 5.49 -1.78
C ASP A 25 11.51 5.49 -1.42
N VAL A 26 11.23 5.68 -0.13
CA VAL A 26 9.86 5.79 0.39
C VAL A 26 9.83 6.87 1.44
N ASN A 27 8.86 7.78 1.34
CA ASN A 27 8.54 8.74 2.39
C ASN A 27 7.33 8.24 3.18
N PHE A 28 7.50 8.07 4.47
CA PHE A 28 6.42 7.75 5.40
C PHE A 28 6.06 9.01 6.17
N GLU A 29 4.79 9.37 6.15
CA GLU A 29 4.25 10.37 7.06
C GLU A 29 3.40 9.66 8.11
N TYR A 30 3.72 9.90 9.38
CA TYR A 30 2.98 9.34 10.50
C TYR A 30 2.86 10.37 11.61
N GLY A 31 1.78 10.32 12.39
CA GLY A 31 1.47 11.40 13.30
C GLY A 31 0.22 11.19 14.12
N ILE A 32 -0.07 12.17 14.98
CA ILE A 32 -1.29 12.25 15.76
C ILE A 32 -2.35 12.90 14.90
N THR A 33 -3.47 12.21 14.69
CA THR A 33 -4.63 12.76 14.01
C THR A 33 -5.62 13.35 15.00
N ASN A 34 -6.51 14.22 14.51
CA ASN A 34 -7.59 14.82 15.31
C ASN A 34 -8.73 13.87 15.68
N GLY A 35 -8.68 12.60 15.29
CA GLY A 35 -9.72 11.60 15.59
C GLY A 35 -11.11 11.94 15.02
N ALA A 36 -11.23 12.93 14.13
CA ALA A 36 -12.50 13.35 13.57
C ALA A 36 -12.89 12.51 12.35
N LYS A 37 -14.18 12.53 11.98
CA LYS A 37 -14.71 11.86 10.77
C LYS A 37 -13.98 12.30 9.48
N ARG A 38 -13.41 13.51 9.46
CA ARG A 38 -12.38 13.92 8.50
C ARG A 38 -11.06 14.10 9.25
N THR A 39 -10.23 13.07 9.21
CA THR A 39 -8.95 13.05 9.89
C THR A 39 -7.98 14.05 9.27
N LYS A 40 -7.31 14.83 10.12
CA LYS A 40 -6.17 15.67 9.76
C LYS A 40 -5.04 15.42 10.77
N PHE A 41 -3.80 15.48 10.32
CA PHE A 41 -2.66 15.48 11.23
C PHE A 41 -2.67 16.76 12.06
N ILE A 42 -2.74 16.63 13.39
CA ILE A 42 -2.45 17.71 14.34
C ILE A 42 -0.94 17.88 14.46
N LYS A 43 -0.23 16.76 14.40
CA LYS A 43 1.23 16.72 14.41
C LYS A 43 1.66 15.53 13.58
N SER A 44 2.40 15.76 12.49
CA SER A 44 3.02 14.70 11.70
C SER A 44 4.53 14.75 11.77
N LYS A 45 5.14 13.60 11.49
CA LYS A 45 6.57 13.43 11.27
C LYS A 45 6.74 12.66 9.98
N THR A 46 7.62 13.16 9.13
CA THR A 46 8.01 12.48 7.91
C THR A 46 9.34 11.78 8.13
N SER A 47 9.42 10.51 7.74
CA SER A 47 10.66 9.74 7.73
C SER A 47 10.89 9.18 6.34
N LYS A 48 12.13 9.26 5.86
CA LYS A 48 12.53 8.74 4.55
C LYS A 48 13.31 7.46 4.74
N LEU A 49 12.87 6.40 4.08
CA LEU A 49 13.62 5.16 3.92
C LEU A 49 14.27 5.17 2.53
N VAL A 50 15.53 4.78 2.46
CA VAL A 50 16.31 4.73 1.22
C VAL A 50 17.09 3.43 1.09
N GLY A 51 17.44 3.06 -0.13
CA GLY A 51 18.24 1.88 -0.43
C GLY A 51 17.51 0.58 -0.13
N ASN A 52 18.22 -0.39 0.43
CA ASN A 52 17.70 -1.75 0.61
C ASN A 52 16.45 -1.81 1.48
N SER A 53 16.34 -0.97 2.51
CA SER A 53 15.16 -0.96 3.39
C SER A 53 13.90 -0.49 2.66
N ALA A 54 14.00 0.53 1.79
CA ALA A 54 12.88 0.97 0.96
C ALA A 54 12.49 -0.09 -0.08
N LYS A 55 13.49 -0.77 -0.67
CA LYS A 55 13.26 -1.88 -1.59
C LYS A 55 12.55 -3.05 -0.92
N LEU A 56 12.93 -3.40 0.31
CA LEU A 56 12.27 -4.45 1.09
C LEU A 56 10.80 -4.12 1.37
N VAL A 57 10.49 -2.87 1.70
CA VAL A 57 9.09 -2.42 1.80
C VAL A 57 8.35 -2.61 0.47
N GLY A 58 8.98 -2.22 -0.64
CA GLY A 58 8.41 -2.43 -1.97
C GLY A 58 8.11 -3.90 -2.26
N VAL A 59 9.05 -4.80 -1.97
CA VAL A 59 8.86 -6.26 -2.11
C VAL A 59 7.69 -6.74 -1.27
N PHE A 60 7.60 -6.30 -0.01
CA PHE A 60 6.47 -6.67 0.86
C PHE A 60 5.13 -6.23 0.28
N ILE A 61 5.05 -5.01 -0.26
CA ILE A 61 3.84 -4.48 -0.90
C ILE A 61 3.48 -5.30 -2.16
N VAL A 62 4.46 -5.73 -2.96
CA VAL A 62 4.22 -6.63 -4.10
C VAL A 62 3.61 -7.96 -3.63
N LEU A 63 4.17 -8.56 -2.57
CA LEU A 63 3.67 -9.82 -2.02
C LEU A 63 2.23 -9.70 -1.53
N VAL A 64 1.88 -8.57 -0.89
CA VAL A 64 0.49 -8.28 -0.53
C VAL A 64 -0.40 -8.20 -1.77
N GLY A 65 0.04 -7.54 -2.84
CA GLY A 65 -0.72 -7.46 -4.09
C GLY A 65 -0.98 -8.83 -4.73
N VAL A 66 0.04 -9.69 -4.76
CA VAL A 66 -0.08 -11.08 -5.22
C VAL A 66 -1.07 -11.85 -4.34
N ALA A 67 -0.96 -11.72 -3.01
CA ALA A 67 -1.85 -12.40 -2.09
C ALA A 67 -3.31 -11.95 -2.27
N VAL A 68 -3.56 -10.66 -2.47
CA VAL A 68 -4.90 -10.14 -2.75
C VAL A 68 -5.46 -10.71 -4.06
N SER A 69 -4.66 -10.75 -5.11
CA SER A 69 -5.09 -11.31 -6.40
C SER A 69 -5.38 -12.81 -6.34
N LEU A 70 -4.67 -13.57 -5.50
CA LEU A 70 -4.79 -15.03 -5.44
C LEU A 70 -5.78 -15.55 -4.39
N PHE A 71 -5.86 -14.89 -3.24
CA PHE A 71 -6.57 -15.43 -2.07
C PHE A 71 -7.83 -14.66 -1.69
N VAL A 72 -8.06 -13.45 -2.23
CA VAL A 72 -9.31 -12.74 -1.97
C VAL A 72 -10.36 -13.22 -2.98
N PRO A 73 -11.39 -13.95 -2.52
CA PRO A 73 -12.48 -14.34 -3.40
C PRO A 73 -13.13 -13.09 -3.97
N SER A 74 -13.47 -13.14 -5.25
CA SER A 74 -13.95 -12.02 -6.09
C SER A 74 -15.09 -11.18 -5.50
N GLU A 75 -15.77 -11.67 -4.47
CA GLU A 75 -17.01 -11.12 -3.92
C GLU A 75 -16.83 -10.36 -2.58
N GLN A 76 -15.63 -10.32 -1.96
CA GLN A 76 -15.45 -9.81 -0.59
C GLN A 76 -14.49 -8.61 -0.45
N VAL A 77 -14.49 -7.67 -1.38
CA VAL A 77 -13.68 -6.45 -1.24
C VAL A 77 -14.56 -5.29 -0.74
N LEU A 78 -14.53 -5.04 0.57
CA LEU A 78 -15.09 -3.82 1.17
C LEU A 78 -13.95 -2.80 1.37
N PHE A 79 -14.11 -1.61 0.77
CA PHE A 79 -13.24 -0.48 1.07
C PHE A 79 -13.89 0.42 2.12
N THR A 80 -13.15 0.71 3.19
CA THR A 80 -13.46 1.84 4.08
C THR A 80 -12.34 2.87 3.92
N ILE A 81 -12.70 4.11 3.57
CA ILE A 81 -11.82 5.28 3.46
C ILE A 81 -12.04 6.15 4.70
#